data_AF-A0A2H0BHA2-F1
#
_entry.id   AF-A0A2H0BHA2-F1
#
_cell.length_a   1.000
_cell.length_b   1.000
_cell.length_c   1.000
_cell.angle_alpha   90.00
_cell.angle_beta   90.00
_cell.angle_gamma   90.00
#
_symmetry.space_group_name_H-M   'P 1'
#
loop_
_entity.id
_entity.type
_entity.pdbx_description
1 polymer ?
#
loop_
_entity_poly.entity_id
_entity_poly.type
_entity_poly.pdbx_seq_one_letter_code
_entity_poly.pdbx_strand_id
1 'polypeptide(L)'
;MNIDARRYWIGGHKKYLTTPWINKPTIFATRVVKYFPKKAKLLDLGAGQGQDLRFFAKKGFEVLCTDFSDIALKIAKEKANPSTLSR
;
A
#
# COMPACT_ATOMS: atom_id res chain seq x y z
N MET A 1 19.66 -18.82 11.33
CA MET A 1 19.58 -18.36 9.92
C MET A 1 19.17 -16.90 9.94
N ASN A 2 20.09 -15.98 9.63
CA ASN A 2 19.79 -14.55 9.63
C ASN A 2 19.11 -14.22 8.29
N ILE A 3 17.77 -14.27 8.26
CA ILE A 3 17.02 -13.84 7.09
C ILE A 3 17.16 -12.32 7.00
N ASP A 4 17.88 -11.87 5.98
CA ASP A 4 17.86 -10.47 5.58
C ASP A 4 16.42 -10.13 5.14
N ALA A 5 15.69 -9.47 6.03
CA ALA A 5 14.32 -9.05 5.80
C ALA A 5 14.20 -8.24 4.50
N ARG A 6 15.24 -7.46 4.14
CA ARG A 6 15.25 -6.67 2.91
C ARG A 6 15.18 -7.56 1.68
N ARG A 7 16.03 -8.59 1.61
CA ARG A 7 16.03 -9.56 0.50
C ARG A 7 14.72 -10.34 0.43
N TYR A 8 14.16 -10.72 1.58
CA TYR A 8 12.89 -11.43 1.64
C TYR A 8 11.76 -10.62 0.99
N TRP A 9 11.57 -9.36 1.41
CA TRP A 9 10.49 -8.51 0.93
C TRP A 9 10.67 -8.07 -0.52
N ILE A 10 11.89 -7.73 -0.94
CA ILE A 10 12.18 -7.41 -2.37
C ILE A 10 11.81 -8.61 -3.26
N GLY A 11 12.15 -9.83 -2.85
CA GLY A 11 11.73 -11.05 -3.55
C GLY A 11 10.21 -11.24 -3.55
N GLY A 12 9.56 -10.96 -2.42
CA GLY A 12 8.10 -11.00 -2.26
C GLY A 12 7.38 -10.08 -3.25
N HIS A 13 7.78 -8.81 -3.37
CA HIS A 13 7.13 -7.86 -4.28
C HIS A 13 7.14 -8.32 -5.74
N LYS A 14 8.20 -8.98 -6.20
CA LYS A 14 8.23 -9.54 -7.56
C LYS A 14 7.18 -10.64 -7.75
N LYS A 15 7.02 -11.52 -6.76
CA LYS A 15 6.01 -12.59 -6.78
C LYS A 15 4.60 -12.03 -6.72
N TYR A 16 4.37 -11.01 -5.90
CA TYR A 16 3.03 -10.43 -5.73
C TYR A 16 2.50 -9.73 -6.97
N LEU A 17 3.36 -9.31 -7.91
CA LEU A 17 2.92 -8.67 -9.17
C LEU A 17 1.97 -9.54 -9.99
N THR A 18 2.19 -10.85 -10.02
CA THR A 18 1.38 -11.79 -10.81
C THR A 18 0.15 -12.29 -10.08
N THR A 19 -0.12 -11.74 -8.89
CA THR A 19 -1.03 -12.36 -7.95
C THR A 19 -2.32 -11.55 -7.79
N PRO A 20 -3.53 -12.13 -7.94
CA PRO A 20 -4.77 -11.35 -7.99
C PRO A 20 -5.09 -10.55 -6.71
N TRP A 21 -4.71 -11.05 -5.53
CA TRP A 21 -5.06 -10.41 -4.27
C TRP A 21 -4.33 -9.09 -4.02
N ILE A 22 -3.18 -8.85 -4.66
CA ILE A 22 -2.41 -7.60 -4.49
C ILE A 22 -3.16 -6.35 -4.98
N ASN A 23 -4.24 -6.57 -5.72
CA ASN A 23 -5.10 -5.53 -6.25
C ASN A 23 -6.40 -5.35 -5.45
N LYS A 24 -6.55 -6.05 -4.32
CA LYS A 24 -7.69 -5.95 -3.40
C LYS A 24 -7.21 -5.41 -2.05
N PRO A 25 -8.02 -4.59 -1.35
CA PRO A 25 -7.69 -4.18 0.01
C PRO A 25 -7.70 -5.38 0.95
N THR A 26 -6.97 -5.25 2.06
CA THR A 26 -7.04 -6.19 3.16
C THR A 26 -8.41 -6.18 3.83
N ILE A 27 -8.78 -7.30 4.44
CA ILE A 27 -10.01 -7.38 5.27
C ILE A 27 -9.94 -6.38 6.42
N PHE A 28 -8.74 -6.11 6.95
CA PHE A 28 -8.55 -5.12 7.98
C PHE A 28 -8.91 -3.72 7.48
N ALA A 29 -8.33 -3.26 6.36
CA ALA A 29 -8.60 -1.94 5.80
C ALA A 29 -10.09 -1.71 5.54
N THR A 30 -10.79 -2.71 5.00
CA THR A 30 -12.24 -2.61 4.74
C THR A 30 -13.08 -2.54 6.01
N ARG A 31 -12.63 -3.15 7.12
CA ARG A 31 -13.34 -3.12 8.41
C ARG A 31 -13.09 -1.84 9.19
N VAL A 32 -11.87 -1.30 9.19
CA VAL A 32 -11.51 -0.16 10.04
C VAL A 32 -11.92 1.18 9.46
N VAL A 33 -12.11 1.28 8.14
CA VAL A 33 -12.40 2.56 7.45
C VAL A 33 -13.62 3.30 8.04
N LYS A 34 -14.61 2.57 8.57
CA LYS A 34 -15.81 3.16 9.16
C LYS A 34 -15.56 3.92 10.47
N TYR A 35 -14.42 3.69 11.11
CA TYR A 35 -14.01 4.38 12.33
C TYR A 35 -13.17 5.63 12.05
N PHE A 36 -12.72 5.83 10.81
CA PHE A 36 -11.90 6.98 10.47
C PHE A 36 -12.77 8.23 10.23
N PRO A 37 -12.32 9.43 10.66
CA PRO A 37 -12.97 10.66 10.29
C PRO A 37 -13.02 10.81 8.75
N LYS A 38 -14.15 11.28 8.22
CA LYS A 38 -14.29 11.50 6.77
C LYS A 38 -13.20 12.48 6.29
N LYS A 39 -12.56 12.16 5.15
CA LYS A 39 -11.51 12.97 4.52
C LYS A 39 -10.26 13.20 5.41
N ALA A 40 -10.02 12.33 6.39
CA ALA A 40 -8.79 12.39 7.19
C ALA A 40 -7.53 12.18 6.33
N LYS A 41 -6.40 12.62 6.87
CA LYS A 41 -5.07 12.25 6.37
C LYS A 41 -4.62 10.95 7.01
N LEU A 42 -4.19 9.98 6.22
CA LEU A 42 -3.76 8.66 6.67
C LEU A 42 -2.28 8.43 6.36
N LEU A 43 -1.58 7.76 7.28
CA LEU A 43 -0.21 7.27 7.07
C LEU A 43 -0.22 5.75 7.01
N ASP A 44 0.24 5.18 5.89
CA ASP A 44 0.38 3.74 5.65
C ASP A 44 1.86 3.36 5.76
N LEU A 45 2.22 2.61 6.82
CA LEU A 45 3.59 2.19 7.11
C LEU A 45 3.81 0.75 6.63
N GLY A 46 4.84 0.54 5.81
CA GLY A 46 5.05 -0.76 5.16
C GLY A 46 3.97 -1.04 4.12
N ALA A 47 3.64 -0.03 3.32
CA ALA A 47 2.50 -0.05 2.40
C ALA A 47 2.64 -1.05 1.24
N GLY A 48 3.84 -1.58 1.03
CA GLY A 48 4.16 -2.49 -0.06
C GLY A 48 3.77 -1.89 -1.41
N GLN A 49 2.97 -2.63 -2.18
CA GLN A 49 2.49 -2.18 -3.50
C GLN A 49 1.23 -1.29 -3.42
N GLY A 50 0.89 -0.76 -2.24
CA GLY A 50 -0.16 0.24 -2.04
C GLY A 50 -1.60 -0.27 -2.20
N GLN A 51 -1.89 -1.54 -1.86
CA GLN A 51 -3.24 -2.08 -2.04
C GLN A 51 -4.29 -1.39 -1.16
N ASP A 52 -3.94 -1.09 0.09
CA ASP A 52 -4.82 -0.44 1.06
C ASP A 52 -4.84 1.08 0.82
N LEU A 53 -3.68 1.69 0.53
CA LEU A 53 -3.59 3.06 0.02
C LEU A 53 -4.59 3.35 -1.10
N ARG A 54 -4.65 2.51 -2.16
CA ARG A 54 -5.60 2.71 -3.27
C ARG A 54 -7.05 2.62 -2.83
N PHE A 55 -7.37 1.78 -1.86
CA PHE A 55 -8.71 1.66 -1.32
C PHE A 55 -9.11 2.90 -0.53
N PHE A 56 -8.24 3.39 0.36
CA PHE A 56 -8.50 4.60 1.13
C PHE A 56 -8.57 5.84 0.24
N ALA A 57 -7.66 5.99 -0.73
CA ALA A 57 -7.71 7.09 -1.70
C ALA A 57 -9.04 7.13 -2.46
N LYS A 58 -9.56 5.97 -2.92
CA LYS A 58 -10.88 5.87 -3.57
C LYS A 58 -12.05 6.23 -2.65
N LYS A 59 -11.87 6.19 -1.32
CA LYS A 59 -12.86 6.60 -0.33
C LYS A 59 -12.75 8.09 0.06
N GLY A 60 -11.84 8.84 -0.57
CA GLY A 60 -11.68 10.28 -0.37
C GLY A 60 -10.74 10.66 0.76
N PHE A 61 -9.89 9.74 1.22
CA PHE A 61 -8.82 10.04 2.17
C PHE A 61 -7.58 10.57 1.44
N GLU A 62 -6.87 11.50 2.05
CA GLU A 62 -5.51 11.86 1.66
C GLU A 62 -4.57 10.84 2.30
N VAL A 63 -3.80 10.08 1.52
CA VAL A 63 -2.97 9.00 2.06
C VAL A 63 -1.51 9.27 1.72
N LEU A 64 -0.67 9.28 2.75
CA LEU A 64 0.78 9.19 2.62
C LEU A 64 1.18 7.74 2.90
N CYS A 65 2.09 7.19 2.10
CA CYS A 65 2.62 5.86 2.32
C CYS A 65 4.13 5.86 2.42
N THR A 66 4.66 4.89 3.18
CA THR A 66 6.09 4.63 3.28
C THR A 66 6.35 3.14 3.21
N ASP A 67 7.48 2.78 2.63
CA ASP A 67 8.01 1.43 2.63
C ASP A 67 9.52 1.54 2.45
N PHE A 68 10.30 0.64 3.03
CA PHE A 68 11.76 0.65 2.82
C PHE A 68 12.14 0.12 1.42
N SER A 69 11.19 -0.50 0.72
CA SER A 69 11.37 -1.15 -0.56
C SER A 69 11.07 -0.19 -1.71
N ASP A 70 12.12 0.34 -2.35
CA ASP A 70 11.99 1.25 -3.50
C ASP A 70 11.16 0.66 -4.64
N ILE A 71 11.30 -0.65 -4.89
CA ILE A 71 10.50 -1.35 -5.89
C ILE A 71 9.02 -1.36 -5.52
N ALA A 72 8.70 -1.51 -4.23
CA ALA A 72 7.32 -1.50 -3.75
C ALA A 72 6.70 -0.11 -3.93
N LEU A 73 7.42 0.95 -3.52
CA LEU A 73 6.98 2.34 -3.70
C LEU A 73 6.81 2.72 -5.17
N LYS A 74 7.72 2.27 -6.04
CA LYS A 74 7.58 2.47 -7.50
C LYS A 74 6.29 1.84 -8.02
N ILE A 75 6.03 0.58 -7.67
CA ILE A 75 4.80 -0.12 -8.10
C ILE A 75 3.56 0.54 -7.47
N ALA A 76 3.63 0.96 -6.21
CA ALA A 76 2.53 1.64 -5.53
C ALA A 76 2.17 2.93 -6.28
N LYS A 77 3.17 3.72 -6.69
CA LYS A 77 3.01 4.94 -7.49
C LYS A 77 2.42 4.66 -8.87
N GLU A 78 2.90 3.63 -9.57
CA GLU A 78 2.36 3.22 -10.88
C GLU A 78 0.91 2.75 -10.80
N LYS A 79 0.53 2.05 -9.73
CA LYS A 79 -0.86 1.59 -9.51
C LYS A 79 -1.76 2.68 -8.93
N ALA A 80 -1.19 3.75 -8.40
CA ALA A 80 -1.94 4.85 -7.82
C ALA A 80 -2.56 5.71 -8.92
N ASN A 81 -3.79 6.18 -8.72
CA ASN A 81 -4.41 7.14 -9.64
C ASN A 81 -3.77 8.52 -9.43
N PRO A 82 -3.73 9.44 -10.42
CA PRO A 82 -3.05 10.74 -10.31
C PRO A 82 -3.49 11.62 -9.12
N SER A 83 -4.69 11.39 -8.56
CA SER A 83 -5.18 12.04 -7.34
C SER A 83 -4.54 11.53 -6.04
N THR A 84 -3.60 10.57 -6.12
CA THR A 84 -2.94 9.95 -4.96
C THR A 84 -1.53 10.51 -4.84
N LEU A 85 -1.25 11.27 -3.78
CA LEU A 85 0.05 11.84 -3.51
C LEU A 85 0.99 10.75 -2.96
N SER A 86 2.02 10.39 -3.72
CA SER A 86 3.21 9.69 -3.18
C SER A 86 4.32 10.74 -3.03
N ARG A 87 4.84 10.91 -1.83
CA ARG A 87 6.10 11.61 -1.58
C ARG A 87 7.16 10.57 -1.28
#